data_AF-A0A8C4R0L7-F1
#
_entry.id   AF-A0A8C4R0L7-F1
#
_cell.length_a   1.000
_cell.length_b   1.000
_cell.length_c   1.000
_cell.angle_alpha   90.00
_cell.angle_beta   90.00
_cell.angle_gamma   90.00
#
_symmetry.space_group_name_H-M   'P 1'
#
loop_
_entity.id
_entity.type
_entity.pdbx_description
1 polymer ?
#
loop_
_entity_poly.entity_id
_entity_poly.type
_entity_poly.pdbx_seq_one_letter_code
_entity_poly.pdbx_strand_id
1 'polypeptide(L)'
;MFLVPDTAVWKRNALEVYTLTVPDGEERSFCITSLQMHPLGRHTLTRCNSISGDQEWTCIYELPEMGQAPFRSHNGPLQPTHASTEANVGRGFIKEISFSPDGRLVCSPSGFGLRIMTFEPSDSREVLKPKNSVSILEKRTLIGNKDANEHPLPHWKPLGEVRSVYGHNDVVLTAKFSPTHCQLASGCLSGSIAIYQPRF
;
A
#
# COMPACT_ATOMS: atom_id res chain seq x y z
N MET A 1 54.62 -6.38 3.90
CA MET A 1 53.69 -6.62 5.03
C MET A 1 52.84 -5.36 5.19
N PHE A 2 51.64 -5.37 4.63
CA PHE A 2 50.58 -4.42 4.96
C PHE A 2 49.32 -5.27 5.15
N LEU A 3 48.81 -5.28 6.38
CA LEU A 3 47.61 -5.99 6.77
C LEU A 3 46.41 -5.21 6.21
N VAL A 4 45.66 -5.82 5.29
CA VAL A 4 44.33 -5.34 4.92
C VAL A 4 43.37 -5.80 6.02
N PRO A 5 42.54 -4.91 6.61
CA PRO A 5 41.59 -5.32 7.64
C PRO A 5 40.54 -6.26 7.04
N ASP A 6 40.38 -7.41 7.68
CA ASP A 6 39.39 -8.43 7.36
C ASP A 6 38.00 -7.95 7.84
N THR A 7 37.36 -7.03 7.10
CA THR A 7 36.01 -6.54 7.41
C THR A 7 35.02 -6.68 6.25
N ALA A 8 35.28 -7.61 5.34
CA ALA A 8 34.27 -8.05 4.38
C ALA A 8 33.76 -9.43 4.80
N VAL A 9 33.08 -9.49 5.95
CA VAL A 9 32.11 -10.57 6.19
C VAL A 9 31.07 -10.40 5.09
N TRP A 10 31.21 -11.18 4.02
CA TRP A 10 30.21 -11.32 2.98
C TRP A 10 28.84 -11.39 3.65
N LYS A 11 28.01 -10.35 3.49
CA LYS A 11 26.60 -10.39 3.89
C LYS A 11 25.99 -11.51 3.04
N ARG A 12 25.92 -12.71 3.62
CA ARG A 12 25.34 -13.89 2.98
C ARG A 12 23.94 -13.52 2.51
N ASN A 13 23.53 -14.07 1.38
CA ASN A 13 22.12 -14.09 1.00
C ASN A 13 21.35 -14.69 2.19
N ALA A 14 20.55 -13.86 2.86
CA ALA A 14 19.65 -14.29 3.92
C ALA A 14 18.25 -14.39 3.31
N LEU A 15 17.61 -15.54 3.50
CA LEU A 15 16.21 -15.72 3.17
C LEU A 15 15.41 -15.60 4.46
N GLU A 16 14.58 -14.57 4.55
CA GLU A 16 13.64 -14.37 5.64
C GLU A 16 12.22 -14.54 5.10
N VAL A 17 11.40 -15.30 5.82
CA VAL A 17 10.00 -15.55 5.47
C VAL A 17 9.13 -15.00 6.59
N TYR A 18 8.24 -14.07 6.23
CA TYR A 18 7.33 -13.42 7.16
C TYR A 18 5.90 -13.87 6.90
N THR A 19 5.22 -14.34 7.93
CA THR A 19 3.75 -14.52 7.91
C THR A 19 3.10 -13.17 8.17
N LEU A 20 2.12 -12.77 7.36
CA LEU A 20 1.42 -11.49 7.51
C LEU A 20 0.00 -11.72 8.05
N THR A 21 -0.57 -10.71 8.72
CA THR A 21 -2.02 -10.63 8.98
C THR A 21 -2.69 -9.55 8.13
N VAL A 22 -4.02 -9.54 8.11
CA VAL A 22 -4.84 -8.47 7.50
C VAL A 22 -5.73 -7.82 8.57
N PRO A 23 -6.22 -6.58 8.34
CA PRO A 23 -7.04 -5.82 9.29
C PRO A 23 -8.16 -6.56 10.03
N ASP A 24 -8.87 -7.46 9.36
CA ASP A 24 -10.07 -8.15 9.88
C ASP A 24 -9.74 -9.56 10.43
N GLY A 25 -8.52 -9.75 10.92
CA GLY A 25 -7.91 -11.06 11.14
C GLY A 25 -8.28 -11.74 12.47
N GLU A 26 -9.26 -12.64 12.42
CA GLU A 26 -9.18 -13.96 13.10
C GLU A 26 -9.70 -15.13 12.24
N GLU A 27 -10.63 -14.92 11.29
CA GLU A 27 -11.27 -16.04 10.55
C GLU A 27 -11.05 -16.07 9.03
N ARG A 28 -10.37 -15.08 8.42
CA ARG A 28 -10.26 -15.00 6.96
C ARG A 28 -8.84 -15.27 6.49
N SER A 29 -8.60 -16.50 6.05
CA SER A 29 -7.50 -16.82 5.15
C SER A 29 -7.53 -15.86 3.95
N PHE A 30 -6.36 -15.39 3.52
CA PHE A 30 -6.20 -14.43 2.43
C PHE A 30 -5.06 -14.83 1.50
N CYS A 31 -5.04 -14.27 0.29
CA CYS A 31 -3.93 -14.39 -0.65
C CYS A 31 -3.31 -13.03 -0.93
N ILE A 32 -1.98 -12.99 -1.04
CA ILE A 32 -1.25 -11.79 -1.52
C ILE A 32 -1.32 -11.81 -3.04
N THR A 33 -1.94 -10.81 -3.64
CA THR A 33 -2.13 -10.70 -5.09
C THR A 33 -1.11 -9.76 -5.73
N SER A 34 -0.58 -8.79 -4.97
CA SER A 34 0.48 -7.89 -5.40
C SER A 34 1.39 -7.57 -4.21
N LEU A 35 2.70 -7.47 -4.45
CA LEU A 35 3.69 -7.13 -3.43
C LEU A 35 4.74 -6.18 -4.01
N GLN A 36 5.16 -5.19 -3.23
CA GLN A 36 6.23 -4.29 -3.60
C GLN A 36 7.01 -3.81 -2.37
N MET A 37 8.33 -3.78 -2.50
CA MET A 37 9.21 -3.16 -1.50
C MET A 37 9.14 -1.63 -1.59
N HIS A 38 9.11 -0.97 -0.44
CA HIS A 38 9.29 0.48 -0.37
C HIS A 38 10.69 0.86 -0.90
N PRO A 39 10.87 1.99 -1.63
CA PRO A 39 12.18 2.38 -2.19
C PRO A 39 13.33 2.45 -1.17
N LEU A 40 13.03 2.76 0.09
CA LEU A 40 14.00 2.79 1.21
C LEU A 40 14.17 1.44 1.95
N GLY A 41 13.51 0.36 1.51
CA GLY A 41 13.71 -1.00 2.02
C GLY A 41 13.11 -1.35 3.39
N ARG A 42 12.57 -0.39 4.14
CA ARG A 42 12.04 -0.61 5.50
C ARG A 42 10.59 -1.06 5.60
N HIS A 43 9.86 -0.99 4.49
CA HIS A 43 8.45 -1.34 4.45
C HIS A 43 8.15 -2.18 3.22
N THR A 44 7.13 -3.03 3.32
CA THR A 44 6.55 -3.73 2.17
C THR A 44 5.07 -3.38 2.05
N LEU A 45 4.63 -3.18 0.82
CA LEU A 45 3.26 -2.89 0.44
C LEU A 45 2.68 -4.12 -0.22
N THR A 46 1.52 -4.56 0.24
CA THR A 46 0.78 -5.67 -0.35
C THR A 46 -0.61 -5.24 -0.74
N ARG A 47 -1.14 -5.88 -1.79
CA ARG A 47 -2.56 -6.01 -2.00
C ARG A 47 -2.91 -7.47 -1.78
N CYS A 48 -4.01 -7.69 -1.09
CA CYS A 48 -4.47 -9.02 -0.74
C CYS A 48 -5.99 -9.12 -0.89
N ASN A 49 -6.46 -10.35 -1.09
CA ASN A 49 -7.87 -10.68 -1.19
C ASN A 49 -8.21 -11.77 -0.17
N SER A 50 -9.40 -11.74 0.40
CA SER A 50 -9.94 -12.86 1.15
C SER A 50 -10.02 -14.09 0.23
N ILE A 51 -9.90 -15.29 0.79
CA ILE A 51 -10.07 -16.52 0.00
C ILE A 51 -11.50 -16.62 -0.59
N SER A 52 -12.50 -16.10 0.11
CA SER A 52 -13.88 -15.95 -0.40
C SER A 52 -13.97 -15.00 -1.60
N GLY A 53 -12.94 -14.18 -1.84
CA GLY A 53 -12.89 -13.23 -2.94
C GLY A 53 -13.90 -12.12 -2.79
N ASP A 54 -14.34 -11.81 -1.57
CA ASP A 54 -15.36 -10.81 -1.25
C ASP A 54 -14.78 -9.51 -0.68
N GLN A 55 -13.57 -9.54 -0.14
CA GLN A 55 -12.90 -8.38 0.46
C GLN A 55 -11.44 -8.28 0.01
N GLU A 56 -11.04 -7.10 -0.42
CA GLU A 56 -9.64 -6.78 -0.73
C GLU A 56 -9.08 -5.75 0.24
N TRP A 57 -7.78 -5.83 0.51
CA TRP A 57 -7.05 -4.84 1.31
C TRP A 57 -5.75 -4.44 0.64
N THR A 58 -5.36 -3.19 0.85
CA THR A 58 -4.01 -2.68 0.62
C THR A 58 -3.35 -2.47 1.98
N CYS A 59 -2.23 -3.13 2.24
CA CYS A 59 -1.58 -3.18 3.56
C CYS A 59 -0.11 -2.77 3.47
N ILE A 60 0.39 -2.07 4.48
CA ILE A 60 1.81 -1.75 4.64
C ILE A 60 2.34 -2.37 5.92
N TYR A 61 3.45 -3.09 5.81
CA TYR A 61 4.14 -3.72 6.93
C TYR A 61 5.53 -3.11 7.08
N GLU A 62 5.94 -2.85 8.32
CA GLU A 62 7.34 -2.54 8.62
C GLU A 62 8.13 -3.84 8.71
N LEU A 63 9.30 -3.86 8.07
CA LEU A 63 10.21 -5.00 8.11
C LEU A 63 11.21 -4.83 9.26
N PRO A 64 11.52 -5.90 10.02
CA PRO A 64 12.57 -5.87 11.04
C PRO A 64 13.95 -5.49 10.47
N GLU A 65 14.79 -4.84 11.28
CA GLU A 65 16.13 -4.46 10.87
C GLU A 65 17.06 -5.68 10.77
N MET A 66 17.74 -5.83 9.62
CA MET A 66 18.66 -6.95 9.37
C MET A 66 19.86 -6.92 10.32
N GLY A 67 20.11 -8.04 11.01
CA GLY A 67 21.33 -8.27 11.77
C GLY A 67 21.29 -7.86 13.24
N GLN A 68 20.16 -7.37 13.76
CA GLN A 68 19.94 -7.40 15.20
C GLN A 68 19.69 -8.87 15.62
N ALA A 69 20.57 -9.44 16.46
CA ALA A 69 20.32 -10.70 17.17
C ALA A 69 18.93 -10.65 17.85
N PRO A 70 18.26 -11.80 18.10
CA PRO A 70 16.81 -11.88 18.26
C PRO A 70 16.34 -11.18 19.55
N PHE A 71 16.25 -9.85 19.53
CA PHE A 71 15.79 -9.03 20.64
C PHE A 71 14.47 -8.35 20.31
N ARG A 72 13.59 -9.13 19.72
CA ARG A 72 12.32 -9.57 20.29
C ARG A 72 11.86 -10.67 19.37
N SER A 73 11.55 -11.84 19.90
CA SER A 73 10.74 -12.81 19.17
C SER A 73 9.42 -12.14 18.79
N HIS A 74 9.34 -11.50 17.63
CA HIS A 74 8.07 -11.43 16.90
C HIS A 74 7.84 -12.86 16.37
N ASN A 75 7.57 -13.80 17.28
CA ASN A 75 7.15 -15.16 16.96
C ASN A 75 5.70 -15.19 16.44
N GLY A 76 5.12 -14.03 16.15
CA GLY A 76 3.79 -13.85 15.62
C GLY A 76 3.83 -13.26 14.22
N PRO A 77 2.73 -13.38 13.47
CA PRO A 77 2.64 -12.79 12.15
C PRO A 77 2.79 -11.27 12.20
N LEU A 78 3.44 -10.68 11.19
CA LEU A 78 3.57 -9.24 11.05
C LEU A 78 2.17 -8.64 10.85
N GLN A 79 1.85 -7.68 11.72
CA GLN A 79 0.63 -6.90 11.62
C GLN A 79 0.84 -5.71 10.69
N PRO A 80 -0.19 -5.30 9.94
CA PRO A 80 -0.10 -4.07 9.14
C PRO A 80 0.13 -2.87 10.07
N THR A 81 1.05 -1.99 9.67
CA THR A 81 1.19 -0.66 10.29
C THR A 81 0.15 0.30 9.73
N HIS A 82 -0.15 0.17 8.44
CA HIS A 82 -1.16 0.94 7.73
C HIS A 82 -1.98 0.04 6.83
N ALA A 83 -3.26 0.35 6.65
CA ALA A 83 -4.10 -0.39 5.72
C ALA A 83 -5.25 0.46 5.14
N SER A 84 -5.80 -0.02 4.03
CA SER A 84 -7.08 0.41 3.49
C SER A 84 -7.86 -0.81 3.01
N THR A 85 -9.16 -0.81 3.25
CA THR A 85 -10.08 -1.68 2.51
C THR A 85 -10.21 -1.20 1.07
N GLU A 86 -10.35 -2.13 0.15
CA GLU A 86 -10.44 -1.88 -1.28
C GLU A 86 -11.79 -2.32 -1.82
N ALA A 87 -12.29 -1.58 -2.81
CA ALA A 87 -13.50 -1.96 -3.51
C ALA A 87 -13.24 -3.22 -4.36
N ASN A 88 -14.12 -4.20 -4.21
CA ASN A 88 -14.00 -5.48 -4.89
C ASN A 88 -14.70 -5.46 -6.27
N VAL A 89 -14.25 -4.54 -7.12
CA VAL A 89 -14.69 -4.40 -8.52
C VAL A 89 -13.73 -5.16 -9.43
N GLY A 90 -14.23 -5.94 -10.39
CA GLY A 90 -13.39 -6.78 -11.26
C GLY A 90 -12.74 -7.95 -10.53
N ARG A 91 -13.57 -8.78 -9.89
CA ARG A 91 -13.15 -10.02 -9.19
C ARG A 91 -12.38 -10.96 -10.11
N GLY A 92 -11.45 -11.71 -9.53
CA GLY A 92 -10.65 -12.73 -10.24
C GLY A 92 -9.43 -12.19 -10.98
N PHE A 93 -9.31 -10.87 -11.13
CA PHE A 93 -8.12 -10.26 -11.70
C PHE A 93 -7.14 -9.79 -10.62
N ILE A 94 -5.85 -9.93 -10.91
CA ILE A 94 -4.78 -9.39 -10.07
C ILE A 94 -4.71 -7.87 -10.30
N LYS A 95 -4.69 -7.12 -9.20
CA LYS A 95 -4.57 -5.66 -9.20
C LYS A 95 -3.22 -5.27 -8.62
N GLU A 96 -2.34 -4.74 -9.46
CA GLU A 96 -1.00 -4.34 -9.06
C GLU A 96 -0.96 -2.92 -8.50
N ILE A 97 -0.37 -2.78 -7.32
CA ILE A 97 -0.11 -1.51 -6.64
C ILE A 97 1.28 -0.96 -6.97
N SER A 98 1.52 0.31 -6.64
CA SER A 98 2.87 0.89 -6.69
C SER A 98 3.11 1.98 -5.65
N PHE A 99 4.31 2.02 -5.08
CA PHE A 99 4.90 3.18 -4.42
C PHE A 99 5.34 4.22 -5.44
N SER A 100 5.29 5.50 -5.04
CA SER A 100 6.03 6.56 -5.70
C SER A 100 7.54 6.39 -5.51
N PRO A 101 8.39 6.97 -6.37
CA PRO A 101 9.84 6.79 -6.29
C PRO A 101 10.44 7.38 -5.01
N ASP A 102 9.81 8.41 -4.45
CA ASP A 102 10.16 9.02 -3.17
C ASP A 102 9.57 8.28 -1.96
N GLY A 103 8.76 7.24 -2.19
CA GLY A 103 8.15 6.41 -1.16
C GLY A 103 6.99 7.06 -0.39
N ARG A 104 6.60 8.29 -0.71
CA ARG A 104 5.59 9.04 0.07
C ARG A 104 4.15 8.67 -0.28
N LEU A 105 3.94 8.17 -1.48
CA LEU A 105 2.62 7.87 -2.03
C LEU A 105 2.50 6.40 -2.41
N VAL A 106 1.27 5.91 -2.32
CA VAL A 106 0.83 4.62 -2.83
C VAL A 106 -0.24 4.86 -3.88
N CYS A 107 -0.12 4.24 -5.06
CA CYS A 107 -1.21 4.14 -6.01
C CYS A 107 -1.77 2.72 -6.03
N SER A 108 -3.09 2.64 -6.01
CA SER A 108 -3.86 1.41 -5.90
C SER A 108 -4.97 1.42 -6.96
N PRO A 109 -5.10 0.39 -7.82
CA PRO A 109 -6.24 0.29 -8.73
C PRO A 109 -7.57 0.25 -7.97
N SER A 110 -8.55 1.05 -8.42
CA SER A 110 -9.85 1.18 -7.76
C SER A 110 -10.98 1.36 -8.79
N GLY A 111 -11.63 0.25 -9.14
CA GLY A 111 -12.66 0.22 -10.19
C GLY A 111 -12.12 0.69 -11.54
N PHE A 112 -12.71 1.74 -12.10
CA PHE A 112 -12.36 2.32 -13.41
C PHE A 112 -11.25 3.39 -13.34
N GLY A 113 -10.47 3.37 -12.27
CA GLY A 113 -9.49 4.40 -11.98
C GLY A 113 -8.41 3.97 -11.00
N LEU A 114 -7.69 4.98 -10.50
CA LEU A 114 -6.64 4.86 -9.50
C LEU A 114 -7.03 5.60 -8.24
N ARG A 115 -6.67 5.03 -7.11
CA ARG A 115 -6.68 5.68 -5.81
C ARG A 115 -5.24 5.96 -5.39
N ILE A 116 -4.94 7.20 -5.02
CA ILE A 116 -3.64 7.66 -4.55
C ILE A 116 -3.75 7.96 -3.06
N MET A 117 -2.89 7.34 -2.27
CA MET A 117 -2.91 7.35 -0.81
C MET A 117 -1.55 7.72 -0.22
N THR A 118 -1.54 8.14 1.04
CA THR A 118 -0.36 8.45 1.85
C THR A 118 -0.47 7.82 3.24
N PHE A 119 0.62 7.81 3.99
CA PHE A 119 0.71 7.24 5.35
C PHE A 119 -0.03 8.07 6.39
N GLU A 120 0.02 9.40 6.27
CA GLU A 120 -0.58 10.32 7.24
C GLU A 120 -1.70 11.13 6.58
N PRO A 121 -2.97 11.01 7.02
CA PRO A 121 -4.07 11.77 6.47
C PRO A 121 -3.88 13.30 6.50
N SER A 122 -3.07 13.85 7.42
CA SER A 122 -2.76 15.29 7.42
C SER A 122 -1.97 15.73 6.18
N ASP A 123 -1.07 14.88 5.68
CA ASP A 123 -0.23 15.18 4.51
C ASP A 123 -1.06 15.23 3.22
N SER A 124 -2.25 14.61 3.21
CA SER A 124 -3.20 14.70 2.09
C SER A 124 -3.58 16.14 1.73
N ARG A 125 -3.56 17.06 2.73
CA ARG A 125 -3.91 18.47 2.56
C ARG A 125 -2.76 19.31 1.99
N GLU A 126 -1.52 18.90 2.21
CA GLU A 126 -0.33 19.62 1.71
C GLU A 126 0.09 19.15 0.31
N VAL A 127 -0.08 17.87 -0.01
CA VAL A 127 0.35 17.28 -1.29
C VAL A 127 -0.47 17.80 -2.48
N LEU A 128 -1.66 18.40 -2.26
CA LEU A 128 -2.52 18.91 -3.33
C LEU A 128 -3.16 20.27 -3.01
N LYS A 129 -2.54 21.37 -3.45
CA LYS A 129 -3.27 22.60 -3.80
C LYS A 129 -3.26 22.87 -5.31
N PRO A 130 -4.18 22.29 -6.11
CA PRO A 130 -4.54 22.82 -7.42
C PRO A 130 -5.65 23.89 -7.26
N LYS A 131 -5.48 25.02 -7.95
CA LYS A 131 -6.32 26.24 -7.84
C LYS A 131 -7.83 26.11 -8.14
N ASN A 132 -8.40 24.94 -8.47
CA ASN A 132 -9.81 24.86 -8.91
C ASN A 132 -10.50 23.48 -8.74
N SER A 133 -10.11 22.62 -7.80
CA SER A 133 -10.80 21.33 -7.61
C SER A 133 -11.77 21.36 -6.43
N VAL A 134 -13.05 21.14 -6.74
CA VAL A 134 -14.16 20.93 -5.81
C VAL A 134 -13.76 19.92 -4.74
N SER A 135 -13.86 20.32 -3.47
CA SER A 135 -13.70 19.45 -2.31
C SER A 135 -14.79 18.37 -2.35
N ILE A 136 -14.43 17.15 -2.75
CA ILE A 136 -15.27 15.99 -2.43
C ILE A 136 -15.20 15.86 -0.92
N LEU A 137 -16.31 16.19 -0.26
CA LEU A 137 -16.49 16.06 1.17
C LEU A 137 -15.91 14.73 1.64
N GLU A 138 -15.14 14.83 2.72
CA GLU A 138 -14.89 13.76 3.67
C GLU A 138 -16.22 13.04 3.93
N LYS A 139 -16.53 11.97 3.19
CA LYS A 139 -17.28 10.87 3.77
C LYS A 139 -16.33 10.29 4.80
N ARG A 140 -16.36 10.87 5.99
CA ARG A 140 -16.17 10.15 7.24
C ARG A 140 -16.80 8.77 7.01
N THR A 141 -15.97 7.77 6.78
CA THR A 141 -16.31 6.45 7.29
C THR A 141 -16.36 6.66 8.79
N LEU A 142 -17.56 6.99 9.26
CA LEU A 142 -17.94 7.00 10.65
C LEU A 142 -17.75 5.57 11.15
N ILE A 143 -16.54 5.23 11.60
CA ILE A 143 -16.41 4.50 12.86
C ILE A 143 -16.78 5.50 13.96
N GLY A 144 -18.07 5.77 14.01
CA GLY A 144 -18.73 6.73 14.87
C GLY A 144 -20.13 6.22 15.13
N ASN A 145 -20.27 4.92 15.41
CA ASN A 145 -21.37 4.48 16.23
C ASN A 145 -21.08 5.03 17.63
N LYS A 146 -21.84 6.06 17.99
CA LYS A 146 -22.07 6.45 19.37
C LYS A 146 -22.89 5.35 20.03
N ASP A 147 -22.26 4.22 20.29
CA ASP A 147 -22.72 3.28 21.31
C ASP A 147 -21.49 2.91 22.12
N ALA A 148 -21.57 3.21 23.40
CA ALA A 148 -20.53 2.97 24.37
C ALA A 148 -20.24 1.47 24.48
N ASN A 149 -19.24 1.02 23.72
CA ASN A 149 -18.33 -0.05 24.07
C ASN A 149 -17.03 0.31 23.36
N GLU A 150 -16.01 0.68 24.14
CA GLU A 150 -14.67 0.99 23.66
C GLU A 150 -14.06 -0.28 23.05
N HIS A 151 -14.42 -0.58 21.80
CA HIS A 151 -13.67 -1.53 21.02
C HIS A 151 -12.26 -0.94 20.83
N PRO A 152 -11.20 -1.68 21.16
CA PRO A 152 -9.83 -1.22 20.92
C PRO A 152 -9.72 -0.76 19.48
N LEU A 153 -9.11 0.41 19.28
CA LEU A 153 -8.79 0.88 17.93
C LEU A 153 -7.99 -0.22 17.21
N PRO A 154 -8.17 -0.37 15.89
CA PRO A 154 -7.35 -1.30 15.13
C PRO A 154 -5.87 -1.03 15.40
N HIS A 155 -5.08 -2.09 15.46
CA HIS A 155 -3.62 -2.01 15.67
C HIS A 155 -2.87 -1.32 14.50
N TRP A 156 -3.59 -0.96 13.44
CA TRP A 156 -3.10 -0.35 12.21
C TRP A 156 -3.75 1.01 11.96
N LYS A 157 -3.04 1.89 11.24
CA LYS A 157 -3.53 3.22 10.86
C LYS A 157 -4.16 3.21 9.46
N PRO A 158 -5.23 3.98 9.20
CA PRO A 158 -5.79 4.07 7.87
C PRO A 158 -4.84 4.79 6.91
N LEU A 159 -4.71 4.28 5.67
CA LEU A 159 -4.07 5.03 4.59
C LEU A 159 -4.95 6.24 4.21
N GLY A 160 -4.36 7.42 4.22
CA GLY A 160 -5.04 8.66 3.87
C GLY A 160 -5.19 8.79 2.36
N GLU A 161 -6.42 8.87 1.85
CA GLU A 161 -6.63 9.14 0.42
C GLU A 161 -6.33 10.59 0.08
N VAL A 162 -5.44 10.78 -0.89
CA VAL A 162 -5.03 12.10 -1.40
C VAL A 162 -5.84 12.45 -2.64
N ARG A 163 -6.05 11.47 -3.54
CA ARG A 163 -6.78 11.69 -4.80
C ARG A 163 -7.27 10.38 -5.39
N SER A 164 -8.46 10.41 -5.98
CA SER A 164 -8.91 9.40 -6.93
C SER A 164 -8.93 9.96 -8.36
N VAL A 165 -8.47 9.16 -9.31
CA VAL A 165 -8.38 9.54 -10.74
C VAL A 165 -9.12 8.50 -11.56
N TYR A 166 -10.18 8.91 -12.24
CA TYR A 166 -10.99 8.06 -13.11
C TYR A 166 -10.80 8.48 -14.57
N GLY A 167 -10.86 7.50 -15.48
CA GLY A 167 -10.70 7.79 -16.91
C GLY A 167 -10.60 6.56 -17.80
N HIS A 168 -10.51 5.37 -17.22
CA HIS A 168 -10.64 4.13 -18.00
C HIS A 168 -12.12 3.80 -18.20
N ASN A 169 -12.45 3.21 -19.35
CA ASN A 169 -13.79 2.68 -19.63
C ASN A 169 -13.99 1.26 -19.08
N ASP A 170 -12.95 0.68 -18.48
CA ASP A 170 -12.96 -0.66 -17.90
C ASP A 170 -12.14 -0.70 -16.61
N VAL A 171 -12.20 -1.82 -15.88
CA VAL A 171 -11.54 -2.01 -14.59
C VAL A 171 -10.03 -1.91 -14.73
N VAL A 172 -9.43 -1.02 -13.94
CA VAL A 172 -7.99 -0.83 -13.86
C VAL A 172 -7.38 -1.98 -13.07
N LEU A 173 -6.31 -2.57 -13.63
CA LEU A 173 -5.62 -3.72 -13.05
C LEU A 173 -4.19 -3.42 -12.66
N THR A 174 -3.56 -2.39 -13.21
CA THR A 174 -2.17 -2.07 -12.86
C THR A 174 -1.94 -0.59 -12.86
N ALA A 175 -1.03 -0.15 -11.99
CA ALA A 175 -0.55 1.21 -11.90
C ALA A 175 0.94 1.21 -11.59
N LYS A 176 1.72 2.06 -12.26
CA LYS A 176 3.15 2.21 -12.00
C LYS A 176 3.56 3.69 -12.01
N PHE A 177 4.20 4.13 -10.94
CA PHE A 177 4.92 5.39 -10.97
C PHE A 177 6.18 5.23 -11.81
N SER A 178 6.51 6.26 -12.59
CA SER A 178 7.80 6.33 -13.26
C SER A 178 8.89 6.54 -12.21
N PRO A 179 9.96 5.74 -12.20
CA PRO A 179 11.05 5.88 -11.22
C PRO A 179 11.86 7.16 -11.41
N THR A 180 11.76 7.79 -12.59
CA THR A 180 12.64 8.88 -13.01
C THR A 180 11.92 10.14 -13.47
N HIS A 181 10.63 10.04 -13.82
CA HIS A 181 9.83 11.16 -14.30
C HIS A 181 8.62 11.35 -13.39
N CYS A 182 8.09 12.57 -13.30
CA CYS A 182 6.84 12.85 -12.60
C CYS A 182 5.64 12.33 -13.40
N GLN A 183 5.53 11.01 -13.54
CA GLN A 183 4.52 10.33 -14.34
C GLN A 183 3.95 9.12 -13.60
N LEU A 184 2.69 8.82 -13.89
CA LEU A 184 1.98 7.63 -13.45
C LEU A 184 1.31 7.01 -14.67
N ALA A 185 1.43 5.70 -14.83
CA ALA A 185 0.75 4.95 -15.88
C ALA A 185 -0.25 3.98 -15.25
N SER A 186 -1.37 3.72 -15.93
CA SER A 186 -2.30 2.65 -15.58
C SER A 186 -2.84 1.90 -16.78
N GLY A 187 -3.13 0.62 -16.59
CA GLY A 187 -3.72 -0.27 -17.58
C GLY A 187 -5.01 -0.93 -17.07
N CYS A 188 -5.98 -1.12 -17.96
CA CYS A 188 -7.28 -1.73 -17.63
C CYS A 188 -7.60 -2.98 -18.48
N LEU A 189 -8.69 -3.65 -18.14
CA LEU A 189 -9.19 -4.87 -18.81
C LEU A 189 -9.45 -4.70 -20.32
N SER A 190 -9.82 -3.51 -20.77
CA SER A 190 -10.04 -3.24 -22.20
C SER A 190 -8.74 -3.08 -23.01
N GLY A 191 -7.57 -3.22 -22.37
CA GLY A 191 -6.26 -3.04 -23.01
C GLY A 191 -5.85 -1.57 -23.17
N SER A 192 -6.63 -0.63 -22.63
CA SER A 192 -6.30 0.80 -22.68
C SER A 192 -5.24 1.16 -21.64
N ILE A 193 -4.33 2.06 -22.01
CA ILE A 193 -3.32 2.65 -21.12
C ILE A 193 -3.63 4.14 -20.94
N ALA A 194 -3.60 4.62 -19.70
CA ALA A 194 -3.66 6.05 -19.37
C ALA A 194 -2.34 6.51 -18.77
N ILE A 195 -1.86 7.69 -19.19
CA ILE A 195 -0.65 8.33 -18.66
C ILE A 195 -1.05 9.65 -17.99
N TYR A 196 -0.59 9.84 -16.76
CA TYR A 196 -0.82 11.04 -15.98
C TYR A 196 0.51 11.76 -15.76
N GLN A 197 0.56 13.05 -16.10
CA GLN A 197 1.70 13.92 -15.86
C GLN A 197 1.19 15.33 -15.50
N PRO A 198 1.94 16.11 -14.70
CA PRO A 198 1.63 17.52 -14.46
C PRO A 198 1.57 18.28 -15.79
N ARG A 199 0.59 19.17 -15.94
CA ARG A 199 0.59 20.19 -16.99
C ARG A 199 1.10 21.48 -16.34
N PHE A 200 2.21 22.00 -16.83
CA PHE A 200 2.77 23.28 -16.43
C PHE A 200 2.11 24.41 -17.23
#